data_AF-A0A3A4VG94-F1
#
_entry.id   AF-A0A3A4VG94-F1
#
_cell.length_a   1.000
_cell.length_b   1.000
_cell.length_c   1.000
_cell.angle_alpha   90.00
_cell.angle_beta   90.00
_cell.angle_gamma   90.00
#
_symmetry.space_group_name_H-M   'P 1'
#
loop_
_entity.id
_entity.type
_entity.pdbx_description
1 polymer ?
#
loop_
_entity_poly.entity_id
_entity_poly.type
_entity_poly.pdbx_seq_one_letter_code
_entity_poly.pdbx_strand_id
1 'polypeptide(L)'
;MTNKEIIEQNAEEKREIDWDLKEMCLLANVDKNDIDNVLAAVYGENDGADWHYIVLMKDGEHAYISGGCDYTGWDCQASASLVKKGSLDEVVEAVPEEENYYKRGNLREHLKKQLAHEMPFGLISQ
;
A
#
# COMPACT_ATOMS: atom_id res chain seq x y z
N MET A 1 20.88 6.27 -5.25
CA MET A 1 19.77 7.17 -5.60
C MET A 1 19.24 7.75 -4.30
N THR A 2 18.95 9.05 -4.27
CA THR A 2 18.33 9.72 -3.13
C THR A 2 16.82 9.42 -3.11
N ASN A 3 16.16 9.57 -1.95
CA ASN A 3 14.69 9.43 -1.86
C ASN A 3 13.96 10.32 -2.87
N LYS A 4 14.54 11.48 -3.20
CA LYS A 4 14.00 12.40 -4.19
C LYS A 4 14.00 11.81 -5.61
N GLU A 5 15.10 11.20 -6.02
CA GLU A 5 15.23 10.57 -7.35
C GLU A 5 14.27 9.37 -7.49
N ILE A 6 14.09 8.60 -6.40
CA ILE A 6 13.17 7.45 -6.36
C ILE A 6 11.70 7.91 -6.44
N ILE A 7 11.34 9.00 -5.76
CA ILE A 7 9.99 9.58 -5.81
C ILE A 7 9.69 10.14 -7.21
N GLU A 8 10.65 10.86 -7.81
CA GLU A 8 10.50 11.40 -9.17
C GLU A 8 10.31 10.27 -10.19
N GLN A 9 11.07 9.18 -10.09
CA GLN A 9 10.95 8.04 -10.99
C GLN A 9 9.64 7.26 -10.79
N ASN A 10 9.18 7.09 -9.54
CA ASN A 10 7.88 6.49 -9.26
C ASN A 10 6.71 7.39 -9.72
N ALA A 11 6.85 8.72 -9.67
CA ALA A 11 5.84 9.66 -10.15
C ALA A 11 5.61 9.59 -11.67
N GLU A 12 6.61 9.16 -12.44
CA GLU A 12 6.49 8.99 -13.90
C GLU A 12 5.66 7.75 -14.28
N GLU A 13 5.70 6.68 -13.48
CA GLU A 13 4.78 5.54 -13.59
C GLU A 13 3.54 5.79 -12.75
N LYS A 14 2.63 6.64 -13.23
CA LYS A 14 1.31 6.81 -12.60
C LYS A 14 0.54 5.49 -12.65
N ARG A 15 0.34 4.89 -11.48
CA ARG A 15 -0.46 3.68 -11.30
C ARG A 15 -1.86 4.08 -10.86
N GLU A 16 -2.85 3.45 -11.49
CA GLU A 16 -4.25 3.71 -11.16
C GLU A 16 -4.62 3.10 -9.81
N ILE A 17 -5.60 3.73 -9.16
CA ILE A 17 -6.24 3.21 -7.97
C ILE A 17 -7.15 2.06 -8.42
N ASP A 18 -6.79 0.83 -8.08
CA ASP A 18 -7.60 -0.36 -8.33
C ASP A 18 -8.88 -0.38 -7.48
N TRP A 19 -9.68 -1.44 -7.62
CA TRP A 19 -10.94 -1.54 -6.89
C TRP A 19 -10.73 -1.77 -5.38
N ASP A 20 -9.79 -2.63 -4.97
CA ASP A 20 -9.54 -2.93 -3.56
C ASP A 20 -9.05 -1.69 -2.79
N LEU A 21 -8.15 -0.91 -3.38
CA LEU A 21 -7.71 0.35 -2.80
C LEU A 21 -8.84 1.38 -2.69
N LYS A 22 -9.81 1.39 -3.62
CA LYS A 22 -10.99 2.27 -3.52
C LYS A 22 -11.85 1.88 -2.33
N GLU A 23 -12.13 0.60 -2.15
CA GLU A 23 -12.94 0.12 -1.03
C GLU A 23 -12.25 0.39 0.32
N MET A 24 -10.93 0.17 0.39
CA MET A 24 -10.16 0.53 1.58
C MET A 24 -10.15 2.03 1.87
N CYS A 25 -10.09 2.88 0.84
CA CYS A 25 -10.20 4.33 1.05
C CYS A 25 -11.55 4.70 1.67
N LEU A 26 -12.65 4.08 1.22
CA LEU A 26 -13.98 4.29 1.80
C LEU A 26 -14.02 3.88 3.28
N LEU A 27 -13.50 2.69 3.60
CA LEU A 27 -13.46 2.17 4.96
C LEU A 27 -12.55 2.98 5.89
N ALA A 28 -11.42 3.47 5.38
CA ALA A 28 -10.47 4.31 6.12
C ALA A 28 -10.88 5.80 6.16
N ASN A 29 -12.04 6.16 5.59
CA ASN A 29 -12.54 7.53 5.51
C ASN A 29 -11.54 8.51 4.84
N VAL A 30 -10.93 8.07 3.74
CA VAL A 30 -10.07 8.87 2.86
C VAL A 30 -10.74 9.00 1.50
N ASP A 31 -10.73 10.22 0.92
CA ASP A 31 -11.12 10.36 -0.47
C ASP A 31 -10.01 9.82 -1.36
N LYS A 32 -10.31 8.76 -2.14
CA LYS A 32 -9.41 8.24 -3.18
C LYS A 32 -8.90 9.33 -4.13
N ASN A 33 -9.68 10.41 -4.32
CA ASN A 33 -9.29 11.50 -5.21
C ASN A 33 -8.17 12.36 -4.62
N ASP A 34 -7.83 12.20 -3.34
CA ASP A 34 -6.69 12.84 -2.70
C ASP A 34 -5.39 12.07 -2.94
N ILE A 35 -5.46 10.85 -3.50
CA ILE A 35 -4.29 10.07 -3.92
C ILE A 35 -3.84 10.57 -5.31
N ASP A 36 -2.55 10.88 -5.43
CA ASP A 36 -1.92 11.25 -6.71
C ASP A 36 -1.31 10.04 -7.43
N ASN A 37 -0.69 9.13 -6.68
CA ASN A 37 -0.05 7.94 -7.24
C ASN A 37 0.04 6.77 -6.26
N VAL A 38 0.06 5.54 -6.79
CA VAL A 38 0.35 4.30 -6.04
C VAL A 38 1.81 3.90 -6.27
N LEU A 39 2.60 3.97 -5.20
CA LEU A 39 4.06 3.79 -5.26
C LEU A 39 4.47 2.33 -5.13
N ALA A 40 3.80 1.58 -4.25
CA ALA A 40 4.05 0.15 -4.05
C ALA A 40 2.77 -0.54 -3.56
N ALA A 41 2.63 -1.83 -3.87
CA ALA A 41 1.49 -2.62 -3.44
C ALA A 41 1.89 -4.08 -3.18
N VAL A 42 1.25 -4.68 -2.19
CA VAL A 42 1.24 -6.12 -1.95
C VAL A 42 -0.22 -6.52 -1.87
N TYR A 43 -0.70 -7.26 -2.87
CA TYR A 43 -2.10 -7.63 -2.96
C TYR A 43 -2.47 -8.71 -1.94
N GLY A 44 -3.69 -8.62 -1.44
CA GLY A 44 -4.29 -9.59 -0.55
C GLY A 44 -5.12 -10.64 -1.27
N GLU A 45 -5.91 -11.36 -0.50
CA GLU A 45 -6.88 -12.34 -0.96
C GLU A 45 -8.13 -12.31 -0.07
N ASN A 46 -9.31 -12.55 -0.65
CA ASN A 46 -10.55 -12.65 0.13
C ASN A 46 -10.43 -13.83 1.09
N ASP A 47 -10.83 -13.66 2.35
CA ASP A 47 -10.62 -14.68 3.40
C ASP A 47 -9.14 -15.09 3.55
N GLY A 48 -8.24 -14.17 3.22
CA GLY A 48 -6.80 -14.39 3.16
C GLY A 48 -6.04 -13.13 3.54
N ALA A 49 -4.78 -13.07 3.09
CA ALA A 49 -3.87 -12.00 3.49
C ALA A 49 -4.41 -10.62 3.13
N ASP A 50 -4.04 -9.59 3.91
CA ASP A 50 -4.53 -8.25 3.70
C ASP A 50 -3.97 -7.66 2.40
N TRP A 51 -4.58 -6.61 1.89
CA TRP A 51 -3.98 -5.77 0.89
C TRP A 51 -3.14 -4.69 1.57
N HIS A 52 -2.04 -4.29 0.95
CA HIS A 52 -1.14 -3.25 1.44
C HIS A 52 -0.72 -2.34 0.31
N TYR A 53 -0.82 -1.03 0.53
CA TYR A 53 -0.46 0.00 -0.43
C TYR A 53 0.36 1.09 0.23
N ILE A 54 1.36 1.61 -0.49
CA ILE A 54 2.01 2.88 -0.19
C ILE A 54 1.65 3.85 -1.32
N VAL A 55 1.12 5.00 -0.95
CA VAL A 55 0.61 6.00 -1.90
C VAL A 55 1.21 7.38 -1.65
N LEU A 56 1.31 8.17 -2.71
CA LEU A 56 1.58 9.61 -2.67
C LEU A 56 0.25 10.36 -2.68
N MET A 57 0.05 11.25 -1.73
CA MET A 57 -1.11 12.12 -1.64
C MET A 57 -0.87 13.43 -2.41
N LYS A 58 -1.94 14.08 -2.87
CA LYS A 58 -1.87 15.34 -3.63
C LYS A 58 -1.31 16.52 -2.85
N ASP A 59 -1.32 16.45 -1.52
CA ASP A 59 -0.70 17.43 -0.63
C ASP A 59 0.82 17.18 -0.44
N GLY A 60 1.36 16.12 -1.03
CA GLY A 60 2.76 15.73 -0.96
C GLY A 60 3.10 14.79 0.21
N GLU A 61 2.14 14.48 1.09
CA GLU A 61 2.31 13.46 2.12
C GLU A 61 2.33 12.05 1.52
N HIS A 62 2.88 11.10 2.28
CA HIS A 62 2.84 9.69 1.92
C HIS A 62 1.88 8.98 2.87
N ALA A 63 1.20 7.95 2.38
CA ALA A 63 0.33 7.13 3.21
C ALA A 63 0.54 5.65 2.98
N TYR A 64 0.43 4.88 4.07
CA TYR A 64 0.29 3.44 4.05
C TYR A 64 -1.17 3.09 4.34
N ILE A 65 -1.76 2.30 3.44
CA ILE A 65 -3.14 1.81 3.56
C ILE A 65 -3.07 0.29 3.57
N SER A 66 -3.71 -0.33 4.55
CA SER A 66 -3.86 -1.78 4.57
C SER A 66 -5.20 -2.22 5.10
N GLY A 67 -5.66 -3.38 4.65
CA GLY A 67 -6.96 -3.88 5.02
C GLY A 67 -7.27 -5.22 4.37
N GLY A 68 -8.25 -5.90 4.95
CA GLY A 68 -8.68 -7.22 4.50
C GLY A 68 -10.19 -7.34 4.58
N CYS A 69 -10.70 -8.39 3.96
CA CYS A 69 -12.11 -8.71 3.95
C CYS A 69 -12.34 -10.22 4.03
N ASP A 70 -13.55 -10.61 4.41
CA ASP A 70 -13.95 -12.01 4.43
C ASP A 70 -14.27 -12.52 3.02
N TYR A 71 -14.78 -13.76 2.92
CA TYR A 71 -15.09 -14.38 1.64
C TYR A 71 -16.12 -13.62 0.78
N THR A 72 -16.95 -12.75 1.39
CA THR A 72 -17.98 -11.97 0.70
C THR A 72 -17.44 -10.67 0.09
N GLY A 73 -16.17 -10.33 0.34
CA GLY A 73 -15.53 -9.12 -0.14
C GLY A 73 -15.74 -7.93 0.79
N TRP A 74 -15.50 -6.72 0.28
CA TRP A 74 -15.49 -5.48 1.07
C TRP A 74 -16.84 -5.09 1.69
N ASP A 75 -17.94 -5.73 1.28
CA ASP A 75 -19.30 -5.44 1.75
C ASP A 75 -19.63 -6.03 3.15
N CYS A 76 -18.84 -6.97 3.67
CA CYS A 76 -19.07 -7.58 4.99
C CYS A 76 -17.74 -7.83 5.73
N GLN A 77 -17.73 -7.54 7.04
CA GLN A 77 -16.60 -7.78 7.95
C GLN A 77 -15.23 -7.31 7.42
N ALA A 78 -15.23 -6.29 6.58
CA ALA A 78 -14.01 -5.71 6.06
C ALA A 78 -13.46 -4.66 7.04
N SER A 79 -12.15 -4.48 6.98
CA SER A 79 -11.49 -3.43 7.75
C SER A 79 -10.37 -2.81 6.93
N ALA A 80 -10.13 -1.52 7.15
CA ALA A 80 -9.01 -0.81 6.56
C ALA A 80 -8.38 0.12 7.61
N SER A 81 -7.09 0.34 7.46
CA SER A 81 -6.29 1.23 8.28
C SER A 81 -5.48 2.16 7.38
N LEU A 82 -5.21 3.36 7.88
CA LEU A 82 -4.44 4.39 7.19
C LEU A 82 -3.41 4.97 8.15
N VAL A 83 -2.16 5.05 7.69
CA VAL A 83 -1.09 5.77 8.36
C VAL A 83 -0.50 6.79 7.40
N LYS A 84 -0.73 8.09 7.65
CA LYS A 84 -0.10 9.20 6.91
C LYS A 84 1.18 9.65 7.61
N LYS A 85 2.22 9.97 6.82
CA LYS A 85 3.48 10.57 7.30
C LYS A 85 4.03 11.57 6.28
N GLY A 86 4.88 12.47 6.76
CA GLY A 86 5.50 13.52 5.93
C GLY A 86 6.62 13.02 5.02
N SER A 87 7.11 11.80 5.23
CA SER A 87 8.17 11.20 4.41
C SER A 87 7.91 9.72 4.12
N LEU A 88 8.45 9.26 2.98
CA LEU A 88 8.36 7.88 2.55
C LEU A 88 9.01 6.91 3.56
N ASP A 89 10.15 7.28 4.13
CA ASP A 89 10.86 6.46 5.13
C ASP A 89 9.99 6.22 6.38
N GLU A 90 9.31 7.26 6.89
CA GLU A 90 8.42 7.12 8.04
C GLU A 90 7.20 6.23 7.75
N VAL A 91 6.65 6.31 6.53
CA VAL A 91 5.55 5.43 6.10
C VAL A 91 6.02 3.98 6.05
N VAL A 92 7.18 3.75 5.44
CA VAL A 92 7.77 2.42 5.30
C VAL A 92 8.07 1.78 6.66
N GLU A 93 8.54 2.55 7.64
CA GLU A 93 8.76 2.04 9.01
C GLU A 93 7.46 1.71 9.75
N ALA A 94 6.32 2.30 9.34
CA ALA A 94 5.01 1.97 9.88
C ALA A 94 4.41 0.68 9.30
N VAL A 95 4.92 0.19 8.16
CA VAL A 95 4.51 -1.10 7.58
C VAL A 95 4.96 -2.23 8.52
N PRO A 96 4.11 -3.22 8.85
CA PRO A 96 4.53 -4.38 9.63
C PRO A 96 5.53 -5.24 8.83
N GLU A 97 6.45 -5.92 9.52
CA GLU A 97 7.38 -6.87 8.87
C GLU A 97 6.66 -8.11 8.33
N GLU A 98 5.62 -8.55 9.06
CA GLU A 98 4.85 -9.74 8.75
C GLU A 98 3.38 -9.59 9.17
N GLU A 99 2.51 -10.35 8.53
CA GLU A 99 1.15 -10.61 9.00
C GLU A 99 1.11 -11.96 9.71
N ASN A 100 1.04 -11.89 11.04
CA ASN A 100 1.07 -13.08 11.90
C ASN A 100 -0.07 -14.07 11.63
N TYR A 101 -1.26 -13.56 11.32
CA TYR A 101 -2.44 -14.40 11.13
C TYR A 101 -2.33 -15.26 9.85
N TYR A 102 -1.91 -14.65 8.75
CA TYR A 102 -1.76 -15.31 7.44
C TYR A 102 -0.35 -15.87 7.19
N LYS A 103 0.57 -15.69 8.14
CA LYS A 103 1.98 -16.12 8.07
C LYS A 103 2.69 -15.57 6.82
N ARG A 104 2.37 -14.34 6.44
CA ARG A 104 3.00 -13.66 5.31
C ARG A 104 4.12 -12.75 5.82
N GLY A 105 5.36 -13.15 5.60
CA GLY A 105 6.55 -12.41 6.02
C GLY A 105 7.10 -11.48 4.93
N ASN A 106 8.16 -10.74 5.28
CA ASN A 106 8.93 -9.85 4.40
C ASN A 106 8.09 -8.74 3.74
N LEU A 107 6.95 -8.36 4.32
CA LEU A 107 6.03 -7.39 3.74
C LEU A 107 6.70 -6.03 3.53
N ARG A 108 7.34 -5.52 4.60
CA ARG A 108 8.07 -4.25 4.54
C ARG A 108 9.22 -4.31 3.55
N GLU A 109 9.98 -5.41 3.53
CA GLU A 109 11.09 -5.58 2.59
C GLU A 109 10.60 -5.59 1.14
N HIS A 110 9.50 -6.27 0.84
CA HIS A 110 8.89 -6.29 -0.49
C HIS A 110 8.46 -4.89 -0.93
N LEU A 111 7.76 -4.15 -0.08
CA LEU A 111 7.37 -2.77 -0.41
C LEU A 111 8.60 -1.86 -0.59
N LYS A 112 9.65 -2.01 0.26
CA LYS A 112 10.94 -1.31 0.09
C LYS A 112 11.57 -1.61 -1.28
N LYS A 113 11.62 -2.87 -1.69
CA LYS A 113 12.19 -3.28 -2.99
C LYS A 113 11.38 -2.77 -4.19
N GLN A 114 10.06 -2.72 -4.08
CA GLN A 114 9.20 -2.13 -5.12
C GLN A 114 9.48 -0.62 -5.27
N LEU A 115 9.54 0.10 -4.15
CA LEU A 115 9.89 1.53 -4.14
C LEU A 115 11.27 1.77 -4.75
N ALA A 116 12.23 0.89 -4.49
CA ALA A 116 13.58 0.96 -5.05
C ALA A 116 13.70 0.44 -6.50
N HIS A 117 12.60 0.00 -7.12
CA HIS A 117 12.58 -0.65 -8.44
C HIS A 117 13.45 -1.92 -8.54
N GLU A 118 13.74 -2.57 -7.41
CA GLU A 118 14.46 -3.84 -7.33
C GLU A 118 13.51 -5.04 -7.48
N MET A 119 12.19 -4.79 -7.38
CA MET A 119 11.15 -5.79 -7.55
C MET A 119 9.95 -5.19 -8.31
N PRO A 120 9.28 -5.98 -9.19
CA PRO A 120 8.07 -5.52 -9.85
C PRO A 120 6.95 -5.16 -8.86
N PHE A 121 6.14 -4.17 -9.23
CA PHE A 121 4.94 -3.77 -8.49
C PHE A 121 3.97 -4.94 -8.28
N GLY A 122 3.39 -5.05 -7.08
CA GLY A 122 2.41 -6.09 -6.76
C GLY A 122 3.00 -7.49 -6.55
N LEU A 123 4.32 -7.67 -6.74
CA LEU A 123 4.96 -8.97 -6.57
C LEU A 123 5.35 -9.22 -5.11
N ILE A 124 5.21 -10.48 -4.69
CA ILE A 124 5.73 -11.02 -3.44
C ILE A 124 6.70 -12.14 -3.83
N SER A 125 7.96 -12.07 -3.40
CA SER A 125 8.88 -13.21 -3.54
C SER A 125 8.67 -14.21 -2.40
N GLN A 126 8.59 -15.50 -2.73
CA GLN A 126 8.53 -16.60 -1.75
C GLN A 126 9.88 -16.86 -1.11
#